data_AF-A0A960J1K9-F1
#
_entry.id   AF-A0A960J1K9-F1
#
_cell.length_a   1.000
_cell.length_b   1.000
_cell.length_c   1.000
_cell.angle_alpha   90.00
_cell.angle_beta   90.00
_cell.angle_gamma   90.00
#
_symmetry.space_group_name_H-M   'P 1'
#
loop_
_entity.id
_entity.type
_entity.pdbx_description
1 polymer ?
#
loop_
_entity_poly.entity_id
_entity_poly.type
_entity_poly.pdbx_seq_one_letter_code
_entity_poly.pdbx_strand_id
1 'polypeptide(L)'
;AYFHATGAAMGTFWVPLDPTDQANGTLRFVTGSHRWPKDFRPNLFVTTDPIPGTEGDVVPDVLADPDLAAAVVSFDLRPGDVTVHHARTLHGAPANTTADRRRRALSVRYCGDGVTWQPRPGLPLSEHQAALPAGGPLGPPACLPVWPPTT
;
A
#
# COMPACT_ATOMS: atom_id res chain seq x y z
N ALA A 1 7.52 -2.02 -4.38
CA ALA A 1 6.27 -1.26 -4.19
C ALA A 1 5.24 -1.62 -5.27
N TYR A 2 3.94 -1.55 -4.98
CA TYR A 2 2.85 -1.86 -5.94
C TYR A 2 2.54 -0.75 -6.95
N PHE A 3 3.10 0.45 -6.77
CA PHE A 3 2.62 1.64 -7.50
C PHE A 3 3.62 2.08 -8.56
N HIS A 4 3.13 2.43 -9.74
CA HIS A 4 3.91 3.00 -10.84
C HIS A 4 4.26 4.48 -10.62
N ALA A 5 4.70 4.80 -9.41
CA ALA A 5 5.04 6.13 -8.99
C ALA A 5 6.15 6.11 -7.94
N THR A 6 6.84 7.23 -7.79
CA THR A 6 7.90 7.43 -6.80
C THR A 6 7.87 8.85 -6.27
N GLY A 7 8.18 9.01 -4.99
CA GLY A 7 8.19 10.29 -4.29
C GLY A 7 7.85 10.13 -2.81
N ALA A 8 8.12 11.17 -2.02
CA ALA A 8 7.93 11.14 -0.57
C ALA A 8 6.46 11.38 -0.14
N ALA A 9 5.67 12.07 -0.97
CA ALA A 9 4.29 12.41 -0.67
C ALA A 9 3.33 11.35 -1.21
N MET A 10 3.47 10.09 -0.81
CA MET A 10 2.59 9.00 -1.27
C MET A 10 1.93 8.28 -0.10
N GLY A 11 0.59 8.24 -0.08
CA GLY A 11 -0.18 7.64 1.00
C GLY A 11 -1.33 6.76 0.50
N THR A 12 -1.55 5.63 1.16
CA THR A 12 -2.74 4.80 0.99
C THR A 12 -3.71 5.09 2.13
N PHE A 13 -4.93 5.43 1.77
CA PHE A 13 -6.06 5.62 2.65
C PHE A 13 -6.89 4.35 2.59
N TRP A 14 -6.93 3.62 3.69
CA TRP A 14 -7.69 2.40 3.81
C TRP A 14 -8.89 2.66 4.72
N VAL A 15 -10.09 2.45 4.15
CA VAL A 15 -11.38 2.75 4.78
C VAL A 15 -12.18 1.45 4.88
N PRO A 16 -12.40 0.91 6.09
CA PRO A 16 -13.22 -0.27 6.27
C PRO A 16 -14.69 0.03 5.97
N LEU A 17 -15.36 -0.90 5.27
CA LEU A 17 -16.81 -0.85 5.04
C LEU A 17 -17.59 -1.80 5.96
N ASP A 18 -16.88 -2.60 6.73
CA ASP A 18 -17.37 -3.50 7.78
C ASP A 18 -16.48 -3.29 9.02
N PRO A 19 -16.95 -3.53 10.26
CA PRO A 19 -16.06 -3.53 11.42
C PRO A 19 -14.91 -4.52 11.24
N THR A 20 -13.69 -4.12 11.62
CA THR A 20 -12.50 -4.96 11.45
C THR A 20 -11.68 -5.06 12.73
N ASP A 21 -11.27 -6.27 13.07
CA ASP A 21 -10.46 -6.58 14.24
C ASP A 21 -9.44 -7.68 13.91
N GLN A 22 -8.68 -8.14 14.91
CA GLN A 22 -7.70 -9.20 14.70
C GLN A 22 -8.31 -10.51 14.15
N ALA A 23 -9.54 -10.86 14.52
CA ALA A 23 -10.16 -12.12 14.13
C ALA A 23 -10.63 -12.14 12.68
N ASN A 24 -11.18 -11.01 12.18
CA ASN A 24 -11.58 -10.90 10.77
C ASN A 24 -10.51 -10.27 9.85
N GLY A 25 -9.34 -9.99 10.40
CA GLY A 25 -8.13 -9.62 9.67
C GLY A 25 -7.99 -8.14 9.40
N THR A 26 -8.06 -7.30 10.42
CA THR A 26 -7.65 -5.89 10.31
C THR A 26 -6.20 -5.75 9.81
N LEU A 27 -5.88 -4.60 9.22
CA LEU A 27 -4.52 -4.32 8.75
C LEU A 27 -3.50 -4.29 9.90
N ARG A 28 -2.31 -4.76 9.58
CA ARG A 28 -1.10 -4.71 10.41
C ARG A 28 -0.05 -3.88 9.71
N PHE A 29 0.72 -3.12 10.49
CA PHE A 29 1.76 -2.22 10.00
C PHE A 29 3.04 -2.43 10.79
N VAL A 30 4.19 -2.42 10.12
CA VAL A 30 5.50 -2.38 10.81
C VAL A 30 5.87 -0.92 11.04
N THR A 31 5.92 -0.51 12.31
CA THR A 31 6.24 0.89 12.67
C THR A 31 7.62 1.29 12.17
N GLY A 32 7.74 2.51 11.64
CA GLY A 32 9.01 3.05 11.12
C GLY A 32 9.53 2.46 9.80
N SER A 33 8.96 1.36 9.29
CA SER A 33 9.45 0.66 8.10
C SER A 33 9.56 1.51 6.83
N HIS A 34 8.70 2.53 6.68
CA HIS A 34 8.74 3.49 5.57
C HIS A 34 10.04 4.29 5.47
N ARG A 35 10.86 4.34 6.54
CA ARG A 35 12.14 5.05 6.59
C ARG A 35 13.33 4.14 6.29
N TRP A 36 13.13 2.84 6.16
CA TRP A 36 14.25 1.94 5.89
C TRP A 36 14.89 2.28 4.54
N PRO A 37 16.22 2.19 4.40
CA PRO A 37 16.93 2.50 3.15
C PRO A 37 16.87 1.32 2.17
N LYS A 38 15.69 0.71 2.03
CA LYS A 38 15.42 -0.46 1.20
C LYS A 38 14.09 -0.33 0.48
N ASP A 39 14.01 -0.93 -0.69
CA ASP A 39 12.76 -1.10 -1.41
C ASP A 39 12.41 -2.57 -1.47
N PHE A 40 11.18 -2.89 -1.09
CA PHE A 40 10.68 -4.26 -1.11
C PHE A 40 9.76 -4.51 -2.29
N ARG A 41 9.78 -5.75 -2.76
CA ARG A 41 8.87 -6.26 -3.77
C ARG A 41 7.46 -6.41 -3.19
N PRO A 42 6.41 -6.12 -3.98
CA PRO A 42 5.06 -6.45 -3.61
C PRO A 42 4.84 -7.97 -3.65
N ASN A 43 3.94 -8.47 -2.80
CA ASN A 43 3.54 -9.88 -2.78
C ASN A 43 2.23 -10.12 -3.53
N LEU A 44 1.93 -11.37 -3.86
CA LEU A 44 0.57 -11.75 -4.29
C LEU A 44 -0.42 -11.50 -3.15
N PHE A 45 -1.70 -11.24 -3.45
CA PHE A 45 -2.68 -10.90 -2.41
C PHE A 45 -3.05 -12.08 -1.50
N VAL A 46 -2.85 -13.31 -1.97
CA VAL A 46 -3.27 -14.54 -1.28
C VAL A 46 -2.10 -15.36 -0.73
N THR A 47 -0.86 -15.01 -1.09
CA THR A 47 0.35 -15.66 -0.59
C THR A 47 1.39 -14.63 -0.14
N THR A 48 2.45 -15.07 0.51
CA THR A 48 3.60 -14.22 0.83
C THR A 48 4.63 -14.18 -0.31
N ASP A 49 4.32 -14.75 -1.47
CA ASP A 49 5.25 -14.83 -2.58
C ASP A 49 5.37 -13.47 -3.28
N PRO A 50 6.60 -13.03 -3.60
CA PRO A 50 6.80 -11.83 -4.41
C PRO A 50 6.16 -11.96 -5.79
N ILE A 51 5.55 -10.89 -6.30
CA ILE A 51 5.02 -10.86 -7.66
C ILE A 51 6.18 -11.08 -8.65
N PRO A 52 6.07 -12.05 -9.58
CA PRO A 52 7.10 -12.31 -10.59
C PRO A 52 7.45 -11.06 -11.42
N GLY A 53 8.74 -10.89 -11.72
CA GLY A 53 9.22 -9.75 -12.53
C GLY A 53 9.29 -8.40 -11.81
N THR A 54 8.91 -8.32 -10.53
CA THR A 54 9.10 -7.10 -9.72
C THR A 54 10.53 -7.00 -9.16
N GLU A 55 10.97 -5.77 -8.90
CA GLU A 55 12.32 -5.45 -8.39
C GLU A 55 12.31 -5.02 -6.92
N GLY A 56 13.43 -5.26 -6.23
CA GLY A 56 13.66 -4.96 -4.82
C GLY A 56 13.92 -6.20 -3.97
N ASP A 57 14.07 -6.00 -2.67
CA ASP A 57 14.25 -7.07 -1.68
C ASP A 57 12.95 -7.83 -1.46
N VAL A 58 13.07 -9.10 -1.05
CA VAL A 58 11.92 -9.85 -0.52
C VAL A 58 11.60 -9.31 0.87
N VAL A 59 10.31 -9.13 1.17
CA VAL A 59 9.86 -8.73 2.51
C VAL A 59 10.31 -9.81 3.50
N PRO A 60 10.99 -9.47 4.61
CA PRO A 60 11.39 -10.45 5.60
C PRO A 60 10.15 -11.10 6.23
N ASP A 61 10.32 -12.28 6.83
CA ASP A 61 9.29 -12.83 7.70
C ASP A 61 9.20 -11.99 8.99
N VAL A 62 8.34 -10.98 8.94
CA VAL A 62 8.13 -10.01 10.01
C VAL A 62 7.74 -10.66 11.33
N LEU A 63 7.03 -11.80 11.29
CA LEU A 63 6.55 -12.46 12.51
C LEU A 63 7.55 -13.47 13.08
N ALA A 64 8.51 -13.94 12.27
CA ALA A 64 9.59 -14.81 12.73
C ALA A 64 10.74 -14.04 13.40
N ASP A 65 10.86 -12.74 13.15
CA ASP A 65 11.84 -11.85 13.79
C ASP A 65 11.22 -11.16 15.02
N PRO A 66 11.73 -11.37 16.25
CA PRO A 66 11.15 -10.79 17.46
C PRO A 66 11.11 -9.27 17.49
N ASP A 67 12.13 -8.60 16.96
CA ASP A 67 12.21 -7.13 16.96
C ASP A 67 11.22 -6.54 15.96
N LEU A 68 11.10 -7.17 14.78
CA LEU A 68 10.10 -6.77 13.79
C LEU A 68 8.68 -7.07 14.28
N ALA A 69 8.45 -8.23 14.90
CA ALA A 69 7.15 -8.59 15.46
C ALA A 69 6.72 -7.61 16.56
N ALA A 70 7.64 -7.19 17.43
CA ALA A 70 7.38 -6.18 18.46
C ALA A 70 7.06 -4.80 17.86
N ALA A 71 7.52 -4.51 16.64
CA ALA A 71 7.22 -3.28 15.92
C ALA A 71 5.88 -3.30 15.16
N VAL A 72 5.17 -4.45 15.13
CA VAL A 72 3.88 -4.57 14.44
C VAL A 72 2.77 -3.94 15.27
N VAL A 73 1.98 -3.06 14.64
CA VAL A 73 0.77 -2.48 15.22
C VAL A 73 -0.45 -2.78 14.35
N SER A 74 -1.61 -2.90 15.00
CA SER A 74 -2.91 -3.06 14.37
C SER A 74 -3.96 -2.28 15.16
N PHE A 75 -5.04 -1.90 14.49
CA PHE A 75 -6.13 -1.15 15.10
C PHE A 75 -7.45 -1.86 14.80
N ASP A 76 -8.32 -1.92 15.79
CA ASP A 76 -9.72 -2.27 15.58
C ASP A 76 -10.43 -1.05 15.01
N LEU A 77 -11.14 -1.23 13.90
CA LEU A 77 -11.73 -0.14 13.13
C LEU A 77 -13.21 -0.41 12.88
N ARG A 78 -13.99 0.66 12.76
CA ARG A 78 -15.41 0.65 12.42
C ARG A 78 -15.65 1.45 11.15
N PRO A 79 -16.76 1.22 10.43
CA PRO A 79 -17.15 2.10 9.33
C PRO A 79 -17.17 3.57 9.79
N GLY A 80 -16.45 4.42 9.05
CA GLY A 80 -16.21 5.81 9.41
C GLY A 80 -14.76 6.10 9.84
N ASP A 81 -14.03 5.08 10.29
CA ASP A 81 -12.60 5.21 10.58
C ASP A 81 -11.78 5.18 9.29
N VAL A 82 -10.53 5.66 9.37
CA VAL A 82 -9.56 5.58 8.28
C VAL A 82 -8.17 5.32 8.85
N THR A 83 -7.41 4.47 8.17
CA THR A 83 -5.95 4.41 8.36
C THR A 83 -5.27 5.03 7.15
N VAL A 84 -4.24 5.84 7.41
CA VAL A 84 -3.39 6.41 6.37
C VAL A 84 -1.98 5.93 6.61
N HIS A 85 -1.38 5.30 5.60
CA HIS A 85 -0.01 4.81 5.68
C HIS A 85 0.78 5.19 4.44
N HIS A 86 2.05 5.51 4.64
CA HIS A 86 2.97 5.83 3.56
C HIS A 86 3.14 4.65 2.60
N ALA A 87 3.38 4.91 1.31
CA ALA A 87 3.53 3.88 0.27
C ALA A 87 4.69 2.89 0.53
N ARG A 88 5.65 3.27 1.37
CA ARG A 88 6.79 2.42 1.80
C ARG A 88 6.58 1.72 3.14
N THR A 89 5.48 1.98 3.85
CA THR A 89 5.19 1.27 5.09
C THR A 89 4.90 -0.20 4.77
N LEU A 90 5.68 -1.11 5.35
CA LEU A 90 5.35 -2.54 5.30
C LEU A 90 4.04 -2.76 6.04
N HIS A 91 3.09 -3.39 5.35
CA HIS A 91 1.77 -3.66 5.85
C HIS A 91 1.21 -4.94 5.22
N GLY A 92 0.26 -5.55 5.90
CA GLY A 92 -0.44 -6.74 5.45
C GLY A 92 -1.68 -6.98 6.30
N ALA A 93 -2.55 -7.87 5.84
CA ALA A 93 -3.69 -8.31 6.63
C ALA A 93 -3.67 -9.84 6.72
N PRO A 94 -3.87 -10.43 7.91
CA PRO A 94 -4.04 -11.87 8.02
C PRO A 94 -5.37 -12.30 7.38
N ALA A 95 -5.53 -13.61 7.20
CA ALA A 95 -6.79 -14.18 6.75
C ALA A 95 -7.93 -13.85 7.71
N ASN A 96 -9.14 -13.68 7.16
CA ASN A 96 -10.34 -13.62 7.97
C ASN A 96 -10.69 -15.04 8.44
N THR A 97 -10.68 -15.26 9.76
CA THR A 97 -10.95 -16.57 10.37
C THR A 97 -12.36 -16.69 10.93
N THR A 98 -13.18 -15.64 10.79
CA THR A 98 -14.57 -15.64 11.24
C THR A 98 -15.47 -16.36 10.23
N ALA A 99 -16.51 -17.03 10.74
CA ALA A 99 -17.46 -17.75 9.88
C ALA A 99 -18.61 -16.84 9.38
N ASP A 100 -18.85 -15.73 10.06
CA ASP A 100 -20.07 -14.93 9.96
C ASP A 100 -19.82 -13.44 9.63
N ARG A 101 -18.56 -12.97 9.66
CA ARG A 101 -18.23 -11.56 9.40
C ARG A 101 -17.44 -11.42 8.11
N ARG A 102 -17.87 -10.50 7.25
CA ARG A 102 -17.12 -10.08 6.07
C ARG A 102 -16.18 -8.93 6.42
N ARG A 103 -15.09 -8.81 5.66
CA ARG A 103 -14.17 -7.66 5.69
C ARG A 103 -14.03 -7.03 4.31
N ARG A 104 -14.80 -5.99 4.02
CA ARG A 104 -14.60 -5.13 2.84
C ARG A 104 -13.89 -3.85 3.22
N ALA A 105 -13.15 -3.29 2.28
CA ALA A 105 -12.54 -1.99 2.43
C ALA A 105 -12.40 -1.29 1.07
N LEU A 106 -12.41 0.04 1.12
CA LEU A 106 -11.94 0.89 0.04
C LEU A 106 -10.47 1.21 0.31
N SER A 107 -9.63 1.13 -0.73
CA SER A 107 -8.23 1.52 -0.66
C SER A 107 -7.92 2.55 -1.75
N VAL A 108 -7.84 3.81 -1.35
CA VAL A 108 -7.56 4.95 -2.24
C VAL A 108 -6.11 5.35 -2.05
N ARG A 109 -5.43 5.68 -3.14
CA ARG A 109 -4.05 6.16 -3.11
C ARG A 109 -4.02 7.61 -3.49
N TYR A 110 -3.29 8.39 -2.71
CA TYR A 110 -3.07 9.79 -2.92
C TYR A 110 -1.58 10.04 -3.08
N CYS A 111 -1.26 10.93 -4.00
CA CYS A 111 0.08 11.48 -4.18
C CYS A 111 0.02 13.00 -4.09
N GLY A 112 1.07 13.59 -3.54
CA GLY A 112 1.27 15.05 -3.51
C GLY A 112 2.43 15.49 -4.38
N ASP A 113 2.91 16.69 -4.10
CA ASP A 113 3.97 17.32 -4.87
C ASP A 113 5.27 16.50 -4.89
N GLY A 114 5.97 16.57 -6.02
CA GLY A 114 7.23 15.85 -6.24
C GLY A 114 7.09 14.35 -6.51
N VAL A 115 5.86 13.81 -6.56
CA VAL A 115 5.63 12.44 -7.01
C VAL A 115 5.60 12.38 -8.54
N THR A 116 6.39 11.49 -9.11
CA THR A 116 6.50 11.29 -10.56
C THR A 116 6.11 9.87 -10.96
N TRP A 117 5.72 9.72 -12.23
CA TRP A 117 5.46 8.44 -12.85
C TRP A 117 6.74 7.60 -12.90
N GLN A 118 6.67 6.38 -12.37
CA GLN A 118 7.77 5.43 -12.39
C GLN A 118 7.23 4.05 -12.78
N PRO A 119 7.31 3.65 -14.05
CA PRO A 119 6.90 2.31 -14.43
C PRO A 119 7.76 1.30 -13.67
N ARG A 120 7.12 0.23 -13.21
CA ARG A 120 7.73 -0.82 -12.38
C ARG A 120 7.55 -2.14 -13.11
N PRO A 121 8.62 -2.92 -13.32
CA PRO A 121 8.50 -4.19 -14.02
C PRO A 121 7.66 -5.18 -13.20
N GLY A 122 7.04 -6.14 -13.89
CA GLY A 122 6.25 -7.22 -13.28
C GLY A 122 4.85 -6.83 -12.78
N LEU A 123 4.47 -5.56 -12.87
CA LEU A 123 3.13 -5.09 -12.50
C LEU A 123 2.31 -4.75 -13.75
N PRO A 124 0.99 -5.01 -13.73
CA PRO A 124 0.13 -4.74 -14.86
C PRO A 124 0.01 -3.23 -15.11
N LEU A 125 0.14 -2.84 -16.38
CA LEU A 125 -0.05 -1.48 -16.88
C LEU A 125 -1.21 -1.46 -17.86
N SER A 126 -2.08 -0.46 -17.78
CA SER A 126 -2.98 -0.16 -18.90
C SER A 126 -2.21 0.46 -20.06
N GLU A 127 -2.79 0.43 -21.26
CA GLU A 127 -2.18 1.04 -22.46
C GLU A 127 -1.87 2.53 -22.24
N HIS A 128 -2.82 3.27 -21.66
CA HIS A 128 -2.62 4.68 -21.34
C HIS A 128 -1.47 4.90 -20.36
N GLN A 129 -1.32 4.04 -19.34
CA GLN A 129 -0.23 4.13 -18.38
C GLN A 129 1.13 3.79 -19.00
N ALA A 130 1.17 2.81 -19.91
CA ALA A 130 2.40 2.43 -20.61
C ALA A 130 2.95 3.56 -21.51
N ALA A 131 2.07 4.46 -21.98
CA ALA A 131 2.46 5.61 -22.79
C ALA A 131 3.02 6.80 -21.96
N LEU A 132 2.92 6.77 -20.62
CA LEU A 132 3.40 7.87 -19.78
C LEU A 132 4.94 7.84 -19.67
N PRO A 133 5.64 8.98 -19.82
CA PRO A 133 7.09 9.04 -19.72
C PRO A 133 7.54 8.83 -18.27
N ALA A 134 8.52 7.96 -18.05
CA ALA A 134 9.17 7.80 -16.74
C ALA A 134 9.75 9.14 -16.27
N GLY A 135 9.58 9.45 -14.98
CA GLY A 135 9.93 10.75 -14.39
C GLY A 135 8.93 11.87 -14.71
N GLY A 136 7.92 11.62 -15.55
CA GLY A 136 6.87 12.59 -15.86
C GLY A 136 5.92 12.86 -14.68
N PRO A 137 5.12 13.93 -14.75
CA PRO A 137 4.17 14.26 -13.70
C PRO A 137 3.03 13.22 -13.62
N LEU A 138 2.46 13.05 -12.43
CA LEU A 138 1.15 12.43 -12.28
C LEU A 138 0.09 13.51 -12.43
N GLY A 139 -0.79 13.38 -13.42
CA GLY A 139 -1.84 14.35 -13.68
C GLY A 139 -2.93 13.80 -14.61
N PRO A 140 -3.93 14.63 -14.96
CA PRO A 140 -5.02 14.20 -15.84
C PRO A 140 -4.51 13.70 -17.20
N PRO A 141 -5.12 12.64 -17.76
CA PRO A 141 -6.28 11.91 -17.24
C PRO A 141 -5.92 10.76 -16.27
N ALA A 142 -4.65 10.43 -16.09
CA ALA A 142 -4.20 9.29 -15.29
C ALA A 142 -4.38 9.47 -13.78
N CYS A 143 -4.19 10.70 -13.28
CA CYS A 143 -4.33 11.07 -11.88
C CYS A 143 -5.09 12.39 -11.78
N LEU A 144 -6.32 12.35 -11.28
CA LEU A 144 -7.14 13.54 -11.16
C LEU A 144 -6.71 14.37 -9.95
N PRO A 145 -6.65 15.71 -10.08
CA PRO A 145 -6.39 16.58 -8.94
C PRO A 145 -7.49 16.40 -7.91
N VAL A 146 -7.07 16.26 -6.67
CA VAL A 146 -7.97 16.08 -5.54
C VAL A 146 -8.52 17.45 -5.18
N TRP A 147 -7.64 18.40 -4.89
CA TRP A 147 -7.96 19.81 -4.65
C TRP A 147 -7.58 20.68 -5.86
N PRO A 148 -8.29 21.79 -6.09
CA PRO A 148 -7.83 22.80 -7.05
C PRO A 148 -6.46 23.35 -6.62
N PRO A 149 -5.64 23.84 -7.57
CA PRO A 149 -4.38 24.49 -7.25
C PRO A 149 -4.60 25.64 -6.25
N THR A 150 -3.78 25.72 -5.21
CA THR A 150 -3.73 26.91 -4.35
C THR A 150 -3.08 28.04 -5.14
N THR A 151 -3.83 29.12 -5.35
CA THR A 151 -3.39 30.38 -5.97
C THR A 151 -2.38 31.12 -5.11
#